data_AF-A0AAJ6BKR8-F1
#
_entry.id   AF-A0AAJ6BKR8-F1
#
_cell.length_a   1.000
_cell.length_b   1.000
_cell.length_c   1.000
_cell.angle_alpha   90.00
_cell.angle_beta   90.00
_cell.angle_gamma   90.00
#
_symmetry.space_group_name_H-M   'P 1'
#
loop_
_entity.id
_entity.type
_entity.pdbx_description
1 polymer ?
#
loop_
_entity_poly.entity_id
_entity_poly.type
_entity_poly.pdbx_seq_one_letter_code
_entity_poly.pdbx_strand_id
1 'polypeptide(L)'
;MMWTAGIEGLLNPLIGLGYASVLILIWKAGRAGVLRPLAAAGRMALSNYLAQSIIMTSLFWGGRGLGLMGQIDRPMLWAVVVGVWALQLIWSPLWLSRFAMGPAEWLWRCLTYGRRLPMRKPA
;
A
#
# COMPACT_ATOMS: atom_id res chain seq x y z
N MET A 1 -17.74 24.93 -9.67
CA MET A 1 -16.78 23.81 -9.79
C MET A 1 -15.34 24.25 -10.09
N MET A 2 -15.07 25.41 -10.71
CA MET A 2 -13.68 25.91 -10.96
C MET A 2 -12.96 26.56 -9.76
N TRP A 3 -13.68 27.16 -8.79
CA TRP A 3 -13.05 27.84 -7.65
C TRP A 3 -12.41 26.88 -6.62
N THR A 4 -12.94 25.66 -6.48
CA THR A 4 -12.36 24.64 -5.61
C THR A 4 -11.04 24.12 -6.18
N ALA A 5 -10.88 24.08 -7.50
CA ALA A 5 -9.66 23.57 -8.13
C ALA A 5 -8.40 24.39 -7.77
N GLY A 6 -8.53 25.71 -7.60
CA GLY A 6 -7.41 26.57 -7.17
C GLY A 6 -7.02 26.36 -5.71
N ILE A 7 -8.01 26.14 -4.84
CA ILE A 7 -7.81 25.87 -3.40
C ILE A 7 -7.19 24.48 -3.21
N GLU A 8 -7.75 23.46 -3.85
CA GLU A 8 -7.22 22.08 -3.83
C GLU A 8 -5.79 22.00 -4.38
N GLY A 9 -5.49 22.78 -5.44
CA GLY A 9 -4.14 22.87 -6.01
C GLY A 9 -3.09 23.42 -5.05
N LEU A 10 -3.49 24.34 -4.17
CA LEU A 10 -2.61 24.89 -3.12
C LEU A 10 -2.56 23.98 -1.89
N LEU A 11 -3.68 23.38 -1.49
CA LEU A 11 -3.77 22.57 -0.26
C LEU A 11 -3.10 21.21 -0.40
N ASN A 12 -3.20 20.55 -1.55
CA ASN A 12 -2.61 19.22 -1.76
C ASN A 12 -1.10 19.13 -1.44
N PRO A 13 -0.23 20.02 -1.94
CA PRO A 13 1.18 19.99 -1.57
C PRO A 13 1.39 20.27 -0.07
N LEU A 14 0.60 21.15 0.54
CA LEU A 14 0.67 21.43 1.97
C LEU A 14 0.29 20.19 2.81
N ILE A 15 -0.75 19.46 2.42
CA ILE A 15 -1.16 18.21 3.06
C ILE A 15 -0.06 17.15 2.91
N GLY A 16 0.53 17.03 1.72
CA GLY A 16 1.66 16.14 1.48
C GLY A 16 2.87 16.45 2.35
N LEU A 17 3.22 17.74 2.47
CA LEU A 17 4.27 18.22 3.37
C LEU A 17 3.91 17.99 4.84
N GLY A 18 2.65 18.13 5.21
CA GLY A 18 2.14 17.80 6.54
C GLY A 18 2.37 16.34 6.90
N TYR A 19 1.99 15.42 6.01
CA TYR A 19 2.25 13.99 6.21
C TYR A 19 3.75 13.68 6.29
N ALA A 20 4.57 14.23 5.38
CA ALA A 20 6.01 14.05 5.41
C ALA A 20 6.63 14.56 6.73
N SER A 21 6.18 15.74 7.19
CA SER A 21 6.64 16.35 8.45
C SER A 21 6.33 15.47 9.66
N VAL A 22 5.13 14.88 9.72
CA VAL A 22 4.74 13.94 10.79
C VAL A 22 5.68 12.72 10.80
N LEU A 23 5.97 12.13 9.64
CA LEU A 23 6.89 11.01 9.54
C LEU A 23 8.31 11.38 10.00
N ILE A 24 8.80 12.57 9.60
CA ILE A 24 10.10 13.10 10.01
C ILE A 24 10.14 13.33 11.54
N LEU A 25 9.08 13.90 12.13
CA LEU A 25 9.01 14.15 13.57
C LEU A 25 8.99 12.85 14.37
N ILE A 26 8.25 11.83 13.92
CA ILE A 26 8.26 10.49 14.54
C ILE A 26 9.66 9.88 14.50
N TRP A 27 10.37 10.04 13.38
CA TRP A 27 11.75 9.58 13.25
C TRP A 27 12.68 10.33 14.21
N LYS A 28 12.63 11.66 14.23
CA LYS A 28 13.45 12.51 15.11
C LYS A 28 13.16 12.26 16.60
N ALA A 29 11.93 11.87 16.95
CA ALA A 29 11.55 11.53 18.32
C ALA A 29 12.06 10.15 18.79
N GLY A 30 12.86 9.45 17.97
CA GLY A 30 13.37 8.11 18.30
C GLY A 30 12.33 7.00 18.22
N ARG A 31 11.12 7.30 17.68
CA ARG A 31 9.99 6.36 17.59
C ARG A 31 9.86 5.71 16.21
N ALA A 32 10.96 5.65 15.45
CA ALA A 32 11.00 5.07 14.10
C ALA A 32 10.52 3.60 14.05
N GLY A 33 10.55 2.87 15.18
CA GLY A 33 10.00 1.53 15.29
C GLY A 33 8.53 1.42 14.88
N VAL A 34 7.72 2.45 15.15
CA VAL A 34 6.29 2.50 14.79
C VAL A 34 6.10 2.58 13.26
N LEU A 35 7.09 3.13 12.55
CA LEU A 35 7.06 3.25 11.08
C LEU A 35 7.48 1.96 10.38
N ARG A 36 7.94 0.92 11.09
CA ARG A 36 8.42 -0.33 10.48
C ARG A 36 7.39 -1.02 9.57
N PRO A 37 6.12 -1.21 9.98
CA PRO A 37 5.11 -1.81 9.11
C PRO A 37 4.85 -0.95 7.87
N LEU A 38 4.79 0.38 8.05
CA LEU A 38 4.60 1.32 6.95
C LEU A 38 5.78 1.28 5.96
N ALA A 39 7.01 1.25 6.46
CA ALA A 39 8.22 1.12 5.64
C ALA A 39 8.28 -0.23 4.92
N ALA A 40 7.84 -1.32 5.56
CA ALA A 40 7.72 -2.62 4.92
C ALA A 40 6.67 -2.62 3.80
N ALA A 41 5.49 -2.03 4.04
CA ALA A 41 4.45 -1.89 3.03
C ALA A 41 4.91 -1.03 1.85
N GLY A 42 5.67 0.05 2.10
CA GLY A 42 6.27 0.88 1.05
C GLY A 42 7.31 0.16 0.20
N ARG A 43 8.11 -0.75 0.80
CA ARG A 43 9.04 -1.61 0.05
C ARG A 43 8.35 -2.65 -0.83
N MET A 44 7.06 -2.89 -0.59
CA MET A 44 6.20 -3.81 -1.36
C MET A 44 5.06 -3.06 -2.06
N ALA A 45 5.28 -1.80 -2.45
CA ALA A 45 4.23 -0.94 -3.02
C ALA A 45 3.54 -1.55 -4.24
N LEU A 46 4.29 -2.15 -5.18
CA LEU A 46 3.72 -2.77 -6.39
C LEU A 46 2.97 -4.06 -6.03
N SER A 47 3.55 -4.90 -5.18
CA SER A 47 2.90 -6.12 -4.72
C SER A 47 1.60 -5.82 -3.96
N ASN A 48 1.61 -4.83 -3.08
CA ASN A 48 0.45 -4.41 -2.30
C ASN A 48 -0.62 -3.78 -3.20
N TYR A 49 -0.22 -2.96 -4.16
CA TYR A 49 -1.14 -2.39 -5.15
C TYR A 49 -1.88 -3.48 -5.94
N LEU A 50 -1.14 -4.48 -6.45
CA LEU A 50 -1.73 -5.60 -7.18
C LEU A 50 -2.61 -6.47 -6.28
N ALA A 51 -2.16 -6.76 -5.05
CA ALA A 51 -2.94 -7.52 -4.09
C ALA A 51 -4.27 -6.81 -3.77
N GLN A 52 -4.23 -5.50 -3.49
CA GLN A 52 -5.44 -4.72 -3.25
C GLN A 52 -6.37 -4.71 -4.47
N SER A 53 -5.82 -4.52 -5.67
CA SER A 53 -6.60 -4.52 -6.90
C SER A 53 -7.30 -5.86 -7.11
N ILE A 54 -6.59 -6.97 -6.89
CA ILE A 54 -7.17 -8.31 -6.97
C ILE A 54 -8.28 -8.48 -5.92
N ILE A 55 -8.03 -8.12 -4.65
CA ILE A 55 -9.04 -8.23 -3.59
C ILE A 55 -10.28 -7.39 -3.93
N MET A 56 -10.12 -6.12 -4.29
CA MET A 56 -11.24 -5.23 -4.58
C MET A 56 -12.02 -5.66 -5.82
N THR A 57 -11.34 -6.08 -6.88
CA THR A 57 -12.01 -6.59 -8.08
C THR A 57 -12.73 -7.91 -7.79
N SER A 58 -12.14 -8.83 -7.02
CA SER A 58 -12.81 -10.06 -6.58
C SER A 58 -14.00 -9.82 -5.65
N LEU A 59 -14.02 -8.75 -4.87
CA LEU A 59 -15.16 -8.44 -3.99
C LEU A 59 -16.28 -7.67 -4.71
N PHE A 60 -15.92 -6.63 -5.47
CA PHE A 60 -16.91 -5.67 -5.98
C PHE A 60 -17.26 -5.86 -7.45
N TRP A 61 -16.42 -6.52 -8.25
CA TRP A 61 -16.70 -6.68 -9.68
C TRP A 61 -17.71 -7.80 -9.92
N GLY A 62 -18.84 -7.49 -10.58
CA GLY A 62 -19.96 -8.44 -10.77
C GLY A 62 -19.74 -9.59 -11.77
N GLY A 63 -18.69 -9.55 -12.59
CA GLY A 63 -18.41 -10.61 -13.58
C GLY A 63 -17.53 -11.77 -13.10
N ARG A 64 -16.48 -11.49 -12.30
CA ARG A 64 -15.50 -12.50 -11.79
C ARG A 64 -15.38 -12.48 -10.26
N GLY A 65 -16.15 -11.62 -9.60
CA GLY A 65 -16.14 -11.41 -8.16
C GLY A 65 -17.53 -11.52 -7.55
N LEU A 66 -17.65 -11.21 -6.26
CA LEU A 66 -18.90 -11.32 -5.50
C LEU A 66 -19.96 -10.27 -5.89
N GLY A 67 -19.60 -9.30 -6.73
CA GLY A 67 -20.55 -8.30 -7.25
C GLY A 67 -21.12 -7.36 -6.19
N LEU A 68 -20.41 -7.12 -5.09
CA LEU A 68 -20.90 -6.34 -3.94
C LEU A 68 -21.06 -4.82 -4.21
N MET A 69 -20.84 -4.39 -5.45
CA MET A 69 -21.01 -2.99 -5.87
C MET A 69 -22.43 -2.51 -5.58
N GLY A 70 -22.57 -1.49 -4.73
CA GLY A 70 -23.87 -0.94 -4.35
C GLY A 70 -24.72 -1.85 -3.43
N GLN A 71 -24.20 -3.00 -3.02
CA GLN A 71 -24.91 -3.94 -2.14
C GLN A 71 -24.55 -3.77 -0.66
N ILE A 72 -23.38 -3.23 -0.37
CA ILE A 72 -22.93 -2.99 1.01
C ILE A 72 -23.07 -1.51 1.39
N ASP A 73 -23.39 -1.27 2.66
CA ASP A 73 -23.48 0.07 3.21
C ASP A 73 -22.10 0.70 3.47
N ARG A 74 -22.10 2.01 3.74
CA ARG A 74 -20.85 2.77 3.91
C ARG A 74 -19.99 2.25 5.08
N PRO A 75 -20.54 1.95 6.27
CA PRO A 75 -19.76 1.39 7.37
C PRO A 75 -19.07 0.07 7.02
N MET A 76 -19.77 -0.85 6.35
CA MET A 76 -19.19 -2.12 5.93
C MET A 76 -18.08 -1.92 4.89
N LEU A 77 -18.25 -0.98 3.95
CA LEU A 77 -17.19 -0.61 3.01
C LEU A 77 -15.93 -0.10 3.73
N TRP A 78 -16.08 0.77 4.73
CA TRP A 78 -14.96 1.22 5.56
C TRP A 78 -14.28 0.06 6.29
N ALA A 79 -15.05 -0.88 6.83
CA ALA A 79 -14.50 -2.07 7.48
C ALA A 79 -13.67 -2.92 6.51
N VAL A 80 -14.14 -3.09 5.26
CA VAL A 80 -13.39 -3.80 4.21
C VAL A 80 -12.07 -3.08 3.90
N VAL A 81 -12.09 -1.76 3.71
CA VAL A 81 -10.88 -0.97 3.42
C VAL A 81 -9.86 -1.07 4.56
N VAL A 82 -10.31 -0.86 5.81
CA VAL A 82 -9.44 -0.98 6.99
C VAL A 82 -8.90 -2.40 7.14
N GLY A 83 -9.72 -3.42 6.88
CA GLY A 83 -9.30 -4.82 6.91
C GLY A 83 -8.20 -5.13 5.90
N VAL A 84 -8.33 -4.65 4.66
CA VAL A 84 -7.31 -4.85 3.63
C VAL A 84 -6.02 -4.10 3.94
N TRP A 85 -6.12 -2.87 4.46
CA TRP A 85 -4.94 -2.12 4.92
C TRP A 85 -4.23 -2.82 6.09
N ALA A 86 -4.97 -3.30 7.08
CA ALA A 86 -4.41 -4.05 8.20
C ALA A 86 -3.71 -5.32 7.71
N LEU A 87 -4.33 -6.06 6.79
CA LEU A 87 -3.73 -7.24 6.17
C LEU A 87 -2.42 -6.90 5.48
N GLN A 88 -2.35 -5.81 4.70
CA GLN A 88 -1.12 -5.39 4.01
C GLN A 88 -0.03 -4.94 4.98
N LEU A 89 -0.38 -4.20 6.03
CA LEU A 89 0.56 -3.73 7.05
C LEU A 89 1.14 -4.87 7.88
N ILE A 90 0.40 -5.97 8.05
CA ILE A 90 0.88 -7.18 8.73
C ILE A 90 1.66 -8.09 7.77
N TRP A 91 1.13 -8.33 6.58
CA TRP A 91 1.73 -9.22 5.58
C TRP A 91 3.08 -8.71 5.08
N SER A 92 3.21 -7.41 4.81
CA SER A 92 4.45 -6.83 4.26
C SER A 92 5.69 -7.08 5.13
N PRO A 93 5.69 -6.78 6.44
CA PRO A 93 6.84 -7.08 7.29
C PRO A 93 7.07 -8.59 7.47
N LEU A 94 6.01 -9.40 7.54
CA LEU A 94 6.14 -10.86 7.62
C LEU A 94 6.81 -11.43 6.37
N TRP A 95 6.43 -10.97 5.18
CA TRP A 95 7.06 -11.36 3.93
C TRP A 95 8.53 -10.94 3.89
N LEU A 96 8.80 -9.67 4.18
CA LEU A 96 10.17 -9.13 4.17
C LEU A 96 11.04 -9.65 5.31
N SER A 97 10.49 -10.37 6.29
CA SER A 97 11.30 -11.11 7.27
C SER A 97 12.06 -12.26 6.59
N ARG A 98 11.47 -12.89 5.57
CA ARG A 98 12.02 -14.06 4.85
C ARG A 98 12.61 -13.72 3.49
N PHE A 99 12.05 -12.72 2.81
CA PHE A 99 12.45 -12.33 1.45
C PHE A 99 13.06 -10.93 1.42
N ALA A 100 13.92 -10.67 0.42
CA ALA A 100 14.59 -9.38 0.27
C ALA A 100 13.67 -8.31 -0.36
N MET A 101 12.64 -8.73 -1.11
CA MET A 101 11.75 -7.87 -1.89
C MET A 101 10.38 -8.52 -2.06
N GLY A 102 9.38 -7.71 -2.42
CA GLY A 102 8.05 -8.22 -2.76
C GLY A 102 8.06 -9.03 -4.06
N PRO A 103 7.09 -9.95 -4.25
CA PRO A 103 7.04 -10.84 -5.40
C PRO A 103 6.88 -10.09 -6.74
N ALA A 104 6.04 -9.06 -6.78
CA ALA A 104 5.84 -8.28 -8.00
C ALA A 104 7.06 -7.39 -8.31
N GLU A 105 7.68 -6.81 -7.28
CA GLU A 105 8.92 -6.04 -7.43
C GLU A 105 10.06 -6.92 -7.95
N TRP A 106 10.16 -8.16 -7.44
CA TRP A 106 11.12 -9.14 -7.92
C TRP A 106 10.89 -9.47 -9.39
N LEU A 107 9.64 -9.78 -9.77
CA LEU A 107 9.28 -10.09 -11.14
C LEU A 107 9.59 -8.92 -12.07
N TRP A 108 9.19 -7.71 -11.68
CA TRP A 108 9.48 -6.49 -12.42
C TRP A 108 10.98 -6.31 -12.64
N ARG A 109 11.80 -6.43 -11.58
CA ARG A 109 13.26 -6.32 -11.71
C ARG A 109 13.85 -7.42 -12.59
N CYS A 110 13.37 -8.66 -12.49
CA CYS A 110 13.84 -9.76 -13.34
C CYS A 110 13.53 -9.49 -14.82
N LEU A 111 12.36 -8.92 -15.12
CA LEU A 111 11.97 -8.53 -16.48
C LEU A 111 12.82 -7.36 -16.98
N THR A 112 13.03 -6.32 -16.16
CA THR A 112 13.83 -5.14 -16.55
C THR A 112 15.30 -5.49 -16.79
N TYR A 113 15.90 -6.33 -15.96
CA TYR A 113 17.32 -6.69 -16.08
C TYR A 113 17.58 -7.93 -16.94
N GLY A 114 16.54 -8.63 -17.38
CA GLY A 114 16.66 -9.86 -18.18
C GLY A 114 17.35 -11.03 -17.45
N ARG A 115 17.49 -10.98 -16.12
CA ARG A 115 18.16 -12.01 -15.31
C ARG A 115 17.41 -12.29 -14.02
N ARG A 116 17.48 -13.53 -13.55
CA ARG A 116 16.88 -13.93 -12.27
C ARG A 116 17.70 -13.39 -11.10
N LEU A 117 17.10 -12.52 -10.29
CA LEU A 117 17.71 -11.99 -9.06
C LEU A 117 17.45 -12.93 -7.87
N PRO A 118 18.34 -13.01 -6.88
CA PRO A 118 18.08 -13.78 -5.66
C PRO A 118 16.96 -13.13 -4.84
N MET A 119 15.91 -13.90 -4.54
CA MET A 119 14.73 -13.42 -3.83
C MET A 119 14.82 -13.57 -2.30
N ARG A 120 15.52 -14.60 -1.83
CA ARG A 120 15.76 -14.85 -0.40
C ARG A 120 16.91 -13.99 0.08
N LYS A 121 16.84 -13.52 1.32
CA LYS A 121 17.98 -12.87 1.96
C LYS A 121 19.13 -13.86 2.10
N PRO A 122 20.38 -13.46 1.86
CA PRO A 122 21.53 -14.27 2.27
C PRO A 122 21.44 -14.51 3.79
N ALA A 123 21.73 -15.74 4.19
CA ALA A 123 21.72 -16.16 5.59
C ALA A 123 22.78 -15.42 6.41
#